data_AF-A0A832ZRG6-F1
#
_entry.id   AF-A0A832ZRG6-F1
#
_cell.length_a   1.000
_cell.length_b   1.000
_cell.length_c   1.000
_cell.angle_alpha   90.00
_cell.angle_beta   90.00
_cell.angle_gamma   90.00
#
_symmetry.space_group_name_H-M   'P 1'
#
loop_
_entity.id
_entity.type
_entity.pdbx_description
1 polymer ?
#
loop_
_entity_poly.entity_id
_entity_poly.type
_entity_poly.pdbx_seq_one_letter_code
_entity_poly.pdbx_strand_id
1 'polypeptide(L)' 'MRRLRKKFEGPFKPWDHELLLEELRLIGEYGLKNKRELRRANTLLKKIREV' A
#
# COMPACT_ATOMS: atom_id res chain seq x y z
N MET A 1 9.98 -22.71 -14.39
CA MET A 1 8.82 -21.80 -14.60
C MET A 1 8.92 -20.61 -13.65
N ARG A 2 8.99 -19.35 -14.13
CA ARG A 2 9.09 -18.15 -13.27
C ARG A 2 7.72 -17.82 -12.66
N ARG A 3 7.64 -17.73 -11.33
CA ARG A 3 6.43 -17.22 -10.64
C ARG A 3 6.44 -15.69 -10.67
N LEU A 4 5.39 -15.08 -11.21
CA LEU A 4 5.19 -13.64 -11.20
C LEU A 4 4.90 -13.17 -9.77
N ARG A 5 5.72 -12.25 -9.25
CA ARG A 5 5.53 -11.65 -7.92
C ARG A 5 4.52 -10.51 -7.99
N LYS A 6 3.82 -10.26 -6.88
CA LYS A 6 2.92 -9.11 -6.75
C LYS A 6 3.72 -7.81 -6.82
N LYS A 7 3.15 -6.77 -7.43
CA LYS A 7 3.76 -5.43 -7.54
C LYS A 7 3.62 -4.57 -6.27
N PHE A 8 2.96 -5.08 -5.25
CA PHE A 8 2.68 -4.36 -4.00
C PHE A 8 2.90 -5.30 -2.83
N GLU A 9 3.27 -4.72 -1.70
CA GLU A 9 3.41 -5.42 -0.43
C GLU A 9 2.19 -5.13 0.46
N GLY A 10 1.81 -6.12 1.27
CA GLY A 10 0.80 -5.93 2.32
C GLY A 10 1.42 -5.29 3.57
N PRO A 11 0.59 -4.78 4.49
CA PRO A 11 1.08 -4.34 5.79
C PRO A 11 1.63 -5.53 6.58
N PHE A 12 2.63 -5.26 7.43
CA PHE A 12 3.20 -6.26 8.32
C PHE A 12 2.18 -6.74 9.38
N LYS A 13 1.40 -5.80 9.94
CA LYS A 13 0.28 -6.07 10.85
C LYS A 13 -1.04 -5.71 10.15
N PRO A 14 -1.89 -6.69 9.80
CA PRO A 14 -3.15 -6.41 9.10
C PRO A 14 -4.19 -5.63 9.90
N TRP A 15 -4.20 -5.79 11.22
CA TRP A 15 -5.22 -5.24 12.14
C TRP A 15 -4.68 -4.11 13.01
N ASP A 16 -3.83 -3.27 12.43
CA ASP A 16 -3.31 -2.10 13.11
C ASP A 16 -4.30 -0.93 12.94
N HIS A 17 -4.85 -0.45 14.05
CA HIS A 17 -5.89 0.59 14.04
C HIS A 17 -5.38 1.90 13.44
N GLU A 18 -4.16 2.29 13.76
CA GLU A 18 -3.57 3.54 13.26
C GLU A 18 -3.38 3.48 11.74
N LEU A 19 -2.81 2.38 11.25
CA LEU A 19 -2.64 2.12 9.82
C LEU A 19 -3.99 2.14 9.09
N LEU A 20 -5.01 1.49 9.65
CA LEU A 20 -6.32 1.40 9.00
C LEU A 20 -7.00 2.76 8.90
N LEU A 21 -6.88 3.61 9.94
CA LEU A 21 -7.40 4.97 9.92
C LEU A 21 -6.67 5.85 8.91
N GLU A 22 -5.34 5.76 8.86
CA GLU A 22 -4.54 6.53 7.89
C GLU A 22 -4.81 6.09 6.44
N GLU A 23 -4.88 4.78 6.19
CA GLU A 23 -5.28 4.24 4.88
C GLU A 23 -6.67 4.76 4.49
N LEU A 24 -7.63 4.83 5.41
CA LEU A 24 -9.00 5.30 5.14
C LEU A 24 -9.03 6.80 4.84
N ARG A 25 -8.29 7.62 5.60
CA ARG A 25 -8.16 9.05 5.36
C ARG A 25 -7.62 9.34 3.97
N LEU A 26 -6.50 8.71 3.61
CA LEU A 26 -5.86 8.89 2.30
C LEU A 26 -6.78 8.42 1.15
N ILE A 27 -7.51 7.32 1.34
CA ILE A 27 -8.47 6.84 0.34
C ILE A 27 -9.58 7.86 0.12
N GLY A 28 -10.12 8.46 1.19
CA GLY A 28 -11.15 9.49 1.11
C GLY A 28 -10.65 10.79 0.48
N GLU A 29 -9.45 11.23 0.87
CA GLU A 29 -8.83 12.47 0.39
C GLU A 29 -8.52 12.43 -1.12
N TYR A 30 -8.01 11.30 -1.61
CA TYR A 30 -7.62 11.13 -3.01
C TYR A 30 -8.66 10.40 -3.88
N GLY A 31 -9.81 10.00 -3.31
CA GLY A 31 -10.88 9.31 -4.03
C GLY A 31 -10.49 7.93 -4.58
N LEU A 32 -9.60 7.22 -3.88
CA LEU A 32 -9.09 5.92 -4.35
C LEU A 32 -10.19 4.85 -4.26
N LYS A 33 -10.27 3.97 -5.27
CA LYS A 33 -11.29 2.90 -5.25
C LYS A 33 -10.90 1.74 -4.34
N ASN A 34 -9.60 1.47 -4.19
CA ASN A 34 -9.09 0.30 -3.49
C ASN A 34 -7.81 0.59 -2.69
N LYS A 35 -7.68 -0.04 -1.51
CA LYS A 35 -6.41 -0.07 -0.72
C LYS A 35 -5.19 -0.56 -1.51
N ARG A 36 -5.41 -1.35 -2.57
CA ARG A 36 -4.34 -1.86 -3.44
C ARG A 36 -3.62 -0.75 -4.22
N GLU A 37 -4.32 0.33 -4.56
CA GLU A 37 -3.73 1.48 -5.26
C GLU A 37 -2.74 2.21 -4.34
N LEU A 38 -3.19 2.51 -3.12
CA LEU A 38 -2.36 3.10 -2.08
C LEU A 38 -1.14 2.22 -1.76
N ARG A 39 -1.32 0.91 -1.64
CA ARG A 39 -0.20 -0.02 -1.39
C ARG A 39 0.81 -0.09 -2.53
N ARG A 40 0.36 0.01 -3.79
CA ARG A 40 1.28 0.10 -4.94
C ARG A 40 2.11 1.38 -4.89
N ALA A 41 1.48 2.51 -4.57
CA ALA A 41 2.17 3.79 -4.42
C ALA A 41 3.20 3.72 -3.26
N ASN A 42 2.83 3.17 -2.11
CA ASN A 42 3.74 2.98 -0.99
C ASN A 42 4.92 2.06 -1.35
N THR A 43 4.70 0.95 -2.05
CA THR A 43 5.79 0.08 -2.51
C THR A 43 6.70 0.79 -3.52
N LEU A 44 6.15 1.64 -4.39
CA LEU A 44 6.96 2.46 -5.30
C LEU A 44 7.83 3.45 -4.54
N LEU A 45 7.26 4.18 -3.56
CA LEU A 45 8.00 5.10 -2.71
C LEU A 45 9.11 4.41 -1.92
N LYS A 46 8.86 3.22 -1.37
CA LYS A 46 9.90 2.42 -0.69
C LYS A 46 11.08 2.11 -1.61
N LYS A 47 10.82 1.70 -2.85
CA LYS A 47 11.89 1.45 -3.84
C LYS A 47 12.68 2.69 -4.20
N ILE A 48 12.02 3.84 -4.28
CA ILE A 48 12.69 5.12 -4.53
C ILE A 48 13.58 5.52 -3.34
N ARG A 49 13.14 5.25 -2.10
CA ARG A 49 13.90 5.52 -0.86
C ARG A 49 15.07 4.56 -0.63
N GLU A 50 15.03 3.38 -1.23
CA GLU A 50 16.09 2.36 -1.11
C GLU A 50 17.30 2.68 -2.01
N VAL A 51 17.12 3.58 -2.99
CA VAL A 51 18.20 4.16 -3.82
C VAL A 51 18.90 5.26 -3.03
#